data_AF-A0A195BA81-F1
#
_entry.id   AF-A0A195BA81-F1
#
_cell.length_a   1.000
_cell.length_b   1.000
_cell.length_c   1.000
_cell.angle_alpha   90.00
_cell.angle_beta   90.00
_cell.angle_gamma   90.00
#
_symmetry.space_group_name_H-M   'P 1'
#
loop_
_entity.id
_entity.type
_entity.pdbx_description
1 polymer ?
#
loop_
_entity_poly.entity_id
_entity_poly.type
_entity_poly.pdbx_seq_one_letter_code
_entity_poly.pdbx_strand_id
1 'polypeptide(L)'
;MYFATNSNASYEKKEDCRNIRYDLTTTGYKYLEIKKIGINVGPPSYVEIALGDHRGHELSLSLETWEGLYEQQWNIYKMLRNEYKDNFISIGPLTVSVCTLNDVTLVRLDSSSVCITMTETTLRRMFEFDGCIDVTFERLARLVDTVDAKYTRFSNIASENAIRDSDIFNGHQLVDCELLALAFNTKKKKRCNNM
;
A
#
# COMPACT_ATOMS: atom_id res chain seq x y z
N MET A 1 41.53 -4.80 -24.62
CA MET A 1 40.75 -3.54 -24.70
C MET A 1 39.30 -3.97 -24.83
N TYR A 2 38.58 -4.09 -23.71
CA TYR A 2 37.16 -4.46 -23.69
C TYR A 2 36.40 -3.33 -23.02
N PHE A 3 35.38 -2.86 -23.73
CA PHE A 3 34.54 -1.72 -23.40
C PHE A 3 33.68 -2.03 -22.18
N ALA A 4 33.76 -1.15 -21.17
CA ALA A 4 32.76 -1.06 -20.13
C ALA A 4 31.54 -0.33 -20.71
N THR A 5 30.45 -1.05 -20.97
CA THR A 5 29.15 -0.43 -21.18
C THR A 5 28.53 -0.18 -19.81
N ASN A 6 28.53 1.09 -19.39
CA ASN A 6 27.67 1.61 -18.35
C ASN A 6 26.21 1.29 -18.69
N SER A 7 25.57 0.41 -17.91
CA SER A 7 24.10 0.35 -17.90
C SER A 7 23.60 1.06 -16.65
N ASN A 8 23.13 2.29 -16.85
CA ASN A 8 22.15 2.93 -15.99
C ASN A 8 20.90 2.04 -15.95
N ALA A 9 20.86 1.09 -15.03
CA ALA A 9 19.63 0.38 -14.71
C ALA A 9 18.82 1.30 -13.78
N SER A 10 17.77 1.87 -14.35
CA SER A 10 16.69 2.55 -13.67
C SER A 10 16.31 1.87 -12.37
N TYR A 11 16.18 2.65 -11.29
CA TYR A 11 15.53 2.25 -10.07
C TYR A 11 14.04 1.99 -10.35
N GLU A 12 13.72 0.87 -10.99
CA GLU A 12 12.37 0.32 -10.95
C GLU A 12 12.11 -0.12 -9.52
N LYS A 13 11.04 0.44 -8.95
CA LYS A 13 10.46 0.00 -7.67
C LYS A 13 10.22 -1.50 -7.74
N LYS A 14 11.15 -2.30 -7.20
CA LYS A 14 10.86 -3.67 -6.79
C LYS A 14 10.10 -3.59 -5.47
N GLU A 15 8.81 -3.30 -5.59
CA GLU A 15 7.80 -3.64 -4.59
C GLU A 15 7.34 -5.07 -4.89
N ASP A 16 8.13 -6.05 -4.47
CA ASP A 16 7.61 -7.42 -4.38
C ASP A 16 7.85 -7.96 -2.98
N CYS A 17 6.99 -7.50 -2.07
CA CYS A 17 6.65 -8.24 -0.87
C CYS A 17 5.13 -8.28 -0.76
N ARG A 18 4.51 -9.07 -1.65
CA ARG A 18 3.14 -9.60 -1.54
C ARG A 18 2.04 -8.53 -1.45
N ASN A 19 1.84 -7.78 -2.54
CA ASN A 19 0.61 -7.01 -2.71
C ASN A 19 -0.53 -7.97 -3.07
N ILE A 20 -1.69 -7.79 -2.43
CA ILE A 20 -2.90 -8.55 -2.77
C ILE A 20 -3.87 -7.59 -3.43
N ARG A 21 -4.25 -7.91 -4.67
CA ARG A 21 -5.15 -7.11 -5.51
C ARG A 21 -6.48 -7.81 -5.70
N TYR A 22 -7.56 -7.06 -5.50
CA TYR A 22 -8.94 -7.46 -5.71
C TYR A 22 -9.54 -6.62 -6.84
N ASP A 23 -9.93 -7.27 -7.93
CA ASP A 23 -10.59 -6.57 -9.04
C ASP A 23 -12.05 -6.25 -8.68
N LEU A 24 -12.35 -4.95 -8.69
CA LEU A 24 -13.69 -4.43 -8.36
C LEU A 24 -14.64 -4.45 -9.56
N THR A 25 -14.11 -4.76 -10.74
CA THR A 25 -14.82 -4.69 -12.02
C THR A 25 -14.39 -5.87 -12.87
N THR A 26 -15.26 -6.34 -13.77
CA THR A 26 -14.94 -7.48 -14.66
C THR A 26 -13.76 -7.21 -15.57
N THR A 27 -13.52 -5.95 -15.95
CA THR A 27 -12.37 -5.58 -16.78
C THR A 27 -11.15 -5.18 -15.94
N GLY A 28 -11.19 -5.29 -14.61
CA GLY A 28 -10.09 -4.93 -13.70
C GLY A 28 -9.70 -3.45 -13.72
N TYR A 29 -10.54 -2.59 -14.30
CA TYR A 29 -10.23 -1.16 -14.51
C TYR A 29 -10.23 -0.36 -13.21
N LYS A 30 -10.85 -0.91 -12.17
CA LYS A 30 -10.78 -0.49 -10.78
C LYS A 30 -10.41 -1.68 -9.91
N TYR A 31 -9.60 -1.42 -8.91
CA TYR A 31 -9.05 -2.43 -8.03
C TYR A 31 -8.87 -1.89 -6.62
N LEU A 32 -8.94 -2.81 -5.66
CA LEU A 32 -8.51 -2.57 -4.29
C LEU A 32 -7.25 -3.38 -4.04
N GLU A 33 -6.23 -2.78 -3.46
CA GLU A 33 -4.95 -3.42 -3.22
C GLU A 33 -4.48 -3.16 -1.80
N ILE A 34 -3.94 -4.17 -1.13
CA ILE A 34 -3.28 -3.99 0.17
C ILE A 34 -1.79 -4.13 -0.08
N LYS A 35 -1.06 -3.06 0.26
CA LYS A 35 0.37 -2.90 -0.05
C LYS A 35 1.18 -2.74 1.20
N LYS A 36 2.42 -3.24 1.18
CA LYS A 36 3.43 -2.96 2.21
C LYS A 36 4.36 -1.86 1.71
N ILE A 37 4.46 -0.76 2.45
CA ILE A 37 5.32 0.39 2.16
C ILE A 37 6.47 0.42 3.18
N GLY A 38 7.68 0.79 2.74
CA GLY A 38 8.74 1.23 3.67
C GLY A 38 10.03 0.40 3.71
N ILE A 39 10.06 -0.83 3.19
CA ILE A 39 11.32 -1.61 3.17
C ILE A 39 12.43 -0.85 2.42
N ASN A 40 12.11 -0.22 1.29
CA ASN A 40 13.08 0.51 0.47
C ASN A 40 13.40 1.93 0.96
N VAL A 41 12.60 2.47 1.89
CA VAL A 41 12.70 3.86 2.37
C VAL A 41 13.32 3.92 3.78
N GLY A 42 13.44 2.77 4.44
CA GLY A 42 13.91 2.61 5.81
C GLY A 42 12.74 2.51 6.79
N PRO A 43 12.95 1.91 7.98
CA PRO A 43 11.90 1.76 8.97
C PRO A 43 11.34 3.10 9.47
N PRO A 44 10.08 3.13 9.97
CA PRO A 44 9.18 1.99 10.05
C PRO A 44 8.53 1.66 8.70
N SER A 45 8.45 0.37 8.39
CA SER A 45 7.57 -0.10 7.32
C SER A 45 6.12 -0.05 7.81
N TYR A 46 5.16 0.10 6.90
CA TYR A 46 3.73 0.08 7.24
C TYR A 46 2.90 -0.57 6.12
N VAL A 47 1.65 -0.87 6.42
CA VAL A 47 0.67 -1.42 5.47
C VAL A 47 -0.30 -0.33 5.09
N GLU A 48 -0.64 -0.25 3.81
CA GLU A 48 -1.59 0.71 3.25
C GLU A 48 -2.65 -0.02 2.42
N ILE A 49 -3.88 0.49 2.46
CA ILE A 49 -4.97 0.05 1.59
C ILE A 49 -5.07 1.07 0.46
N ALA A 50 -4.98 0.62 -0.78
CA ALA A 50 -4.99 1.45 -1.97
C ALA A 50 -6.20 1.12 -2.83
N LEU A 51 -7.06 2.09 -3.08
CA LEU A 51 -8.09 2.00 -4.12
C LEU A 51 -7.51 2.64 -5.38
N GLY A 52 -7.44 1.91 -6.48
CA GLY A 52 -6.85 2.42 -7.71
C GLY A 52 -7.72 2.24 -8.95
N ASP A 53 -7.31 2.93 -10.01
CA ASP A 53 -7.83 2.76 -11.37
C ASP A 53 -6.72 2.50 -12.40
N HIS A 54 -7.10 2.05 -13.59
CA HIS A 54 -6.17 1.77 -14.68
C HIS A 54 -5.43 3.01 -15.22
N ARG A 55 -5.79 4.23 -14.78
CA ARG A 55 -5.13 5.47 -15.20
C ARG A 55 -3.97 5.84 -14.25
N GLY A 56 -3.74 5.03 -13.22
CA GLY A 56 -2.71 5.26 -12.22
C GLY A 56 -3.15 6.22 -11.11
N HIS A 57 -4.44 6.56 -11.02
CA HIS A 57 -4.93 7.23 -9.82
C HIS A 57 -5.05 6.21 -8.71
N GLU A 58 -4.44 6.52 -7.56
CA GLU A 58 -4.45 5.67 -6.39
C GLU A 58 -4.79 6.48 -5.16
N LEU A 59 -5.87 6.10 -4.51
CA LEU A 59 -6.35 6.66 -3.26
C LEU A 59 -5.89 5.75 -2.13
N SER A 60 -4.90 6.23 -1.39
CA SER A 60 -4.39 5.60 -0.19
C SER A 60 -5.33 5.81 1.00
N LEU A 61 -5.61 4.75 1.73
CA LEU A 61 -6.47 4.69 2.90
C LEU A 61 -5.72 4.00 4.06
N SER A 62 -5.79 4.61 5.24
CA SER A 62 -5.45 3.91 6.48
C SER A 62 -6.52 2.86 6.81
N LEU A 63 -6.19 1.88 7.66
CA LEU A 63 -7.18 0.93 8.16
C LEU A 63 -8.35 1.66 8.85
N GLU A 64 -8.06 2.67 9.67
CA GLU A 64 -9.09 3.51 10.32
C GLU A 64 -10.02 4.20 9.30
N THR A 65 -9.47 4.70 8.20
CA THR A 65 -10.28 5.34 7.15
C THR A 65 -11.13 4.30 6.40
N TRP A 66 -10.59 3.10 6.18
CA TRP A 66 -11.32 1.98 5.59
C TRP A 66 -12.49 1.54 6.48
N GLU A 67 -12.25 1.30 7.77
CA GLU A 67 -13.26 0.91 8.76
C GLU A 67 -14.36 1.97 8.84
N GLY A 68 -14.00 3.25 8.96
CA GLY A 68 -14.96 4.34 8.97
C GLY A 68 -15.76 4.44 7.67
N LEU A 69 -15.17 4.12 6.52
CA LEU A 69 -15.88 4.09 5.24
C LEU A 69 -16.88 2.93 5.18
N TYR A 70 -16.50 1.76 5.68
CA TYR A 70 -17.36 0.59 5.75
C TYR A 70 -18.54 0.80 6.71
N GLU A 71 -18.30 1.41 7.89
CA GLU A 71 -19.37 1.78 8.83
C GLU A 71 -20.40 2.72 8.21
N GLN A 72 -19.96 3.63 7.33
CA GLN A 72 -20.82 4.58 6.63
C GLN A 72 -21.56 3.98 5.42
N GLN A 73 -21.41 2.69 5.10
CA GLN A 73 -21.99 2.06 3.89
C GLN A 73 -23.48 2.36 3.73
N TRP A 74 -24.27 2.28 4.82
CA TRP A 74 -25.71 2.51 4.77
C TRP A 74 -26.06 3.98 4.50
N ASN A 75 -25.26 4.91 5.03
CA ASN A 75 -25.45 6.33 4.77
C ASN A 75 -25.08 6.68 3.32
N ILE A 76 -24.06 6.03 2.76
CA ILE A 76 -23.71 6.17 1.34
C ILE A 76 -24.84 5.65 0.44
N TYR A 77 -25.44 4.50 0.77
CA TYR A 77 -26.59 3.98 0.01
C TYR A 77 -27.83 4.89 0.12
N LYS A 78 -28.08 5.51 1.29
CA LYS A 78 -29.12 6.54 1.42
C LYS A 78 -28.80 7.78 0.57
N MET A 79 -27.53 8.19 0.53
CA MET A 79 -27.08 9.33 -0.27
C MET A 79 -27.28 9.07 -1.76
N LEU A 80 -26.99 7.86 -2.24
CA LEU A 80 -27.27 7.43 -3.62
C LEU A 80 -28.77 7.46 -3.99
N ARG A 81 -29.66 7.32 -3.00
CA ARG A 81 -31.12 7.38 -3.16
C ARG A 81 -31.70 8.78 -2.92
N ASN A 82 -30.86 9.79 -2.66
CA ASN A 82 -31.28 11.12 -2.24
C ASN A 82 -32.11 11.13 -0.93
N GLU A 83 -31.89 10.15 -0.07
CA GLU A 83 -32.56 10.00 1.24
C GLU A 83 -31.67 10.50 2.40
N TYR A 84 -30.42 10.87 2.12
CA TYR A 84 -29.48 11.40 3.09
C TYR A 84 -29.58 12.93 3.17
N LYS A 85 -29.51 13.49 4.38
CA LYS A 85 -29.78 14.93 4.60
C LYS A 85 -28.66 15.84 4.11
N ASP A 86 -27.42 15.35 4.17
CA ASP A 86 -26.24 16.11 3.76
C ASP A 86 -25.78 15.70 2.36
N ASN A 87 -24.96 16.54 1.74
CA ASN A 87 -24.44 16.30 0.38
C ASN A 87 -23.16 15.45 0.35
N PHE A 88 -22.54 15.23 1.52
CA PHE A 88 -21.31 14.47 1.65
C PHE A 88 -21.19 13.83 3.03
N ILE A 89 -20.29 12.86 3.14
CA ILE A 89 -19.89 12.19 4.38
C ILE A 89 -18.37 12.37 4.52
N SER A 90 -17.91 12.80 5.69
CA SER A 90 -16.49 12.93 6.00
C SER A 90 -16.02 11.78 6.89
N ILE A 91 -14.94 11.12 6.49
CA ILE A 91 -14.31 9.99 7.19
C ILE A 91 -12.81 10.28 7.26
N GLY A 92 -12.36 10.88 8.35
CA GLY A 92 -10.96 11.31 8.48
C GLY A 92 -10.52 12.23 7.32
N PRO A 93 -9.50 11.86 6.52
CA PRO A 93 -9.06 12.64 5.36
C PRO A 93 -9.93 12.43 4.10
N LEU A 94 -10.88 11.50 4.13
CA LEU A 94 -11.71 11.11 3.00
C LEU A 94 -13.05 11.84 3.02
N THR A 95 -13.44 12.41 1.88
CA THR A 95 -14.80 12.92 1.66
C THR A 95 -15.52 12.04 0.65
N VAL A 96 -16.71 11.58 1.00
CA VAL A 96 -17.59 10.78 0.13
C VAL A 96 -18.75 11.65 -0.31
N SER A 97 -18.98 11.74 -1.61
CA SER A 97 -20.12 12.48 -2.19
C SER A 97 -20.73 11.69 -3.34
N VAL A 98 -21.89 12.15 -3.82
CA VAL A 98 -22.53 11.62 -5.02
C VAL A 98 -22.44 12.65 -6.13
N CYS A 99 -22.14 12.20 -7.35
CA CYS A 99 -22.13 13.05 -8.54
C CYS A 99 -22.83 12.34 -9.70
N THR A 100 -23.35 13.12 -10.65
CA THR A 100 -23.96 12.60 -11.88
C THR A 100 -23.04 12.87 -13.06
N LEU A 101 -22.72 11.84 -13.82
CA LEU A 101 -21.94 11.94 -15.05
C LEU A 101 -22.67 11.20 -16.17
N ASN A 102 -23.09 11.91 -17.22
CA ASN A 102 -23.84 11.34 -18.36
C ASN A 102 -25.07 10.53 -17.90
N ASP A 103 -25.90 11.12 -17.03
CA ASP A 103 -27.08 10.50 -16.43
C ASP A 103 -26.82 9.27 -15.54
N VAL A 104 -25.55 8.97 -15.26
CA VAL A 104 -25.15 7.92 -14.32
C VAL A 104 -24.79 8.53 -12.98
N THR A 105 -25.46 8.10 -11.92
CA THR A 105 -25.12 8.43 -10.54
C THR A 105 -23.88 7.63 -10.10
N LEU A 106 -22.87 8.34 -9.63
CA LEU A 106 -21.59 7.79 -9.19
C LEU A 106 -21.29 8.23 -7.75
N VAL A 107 -20.66 7.34 -7.00
CA VAL A 107 -20.02 7.66 -5.72
C VAL A 107 -18.64 8.20 -6.00
N ARG A 108 -18.33 9.35 -5.41
CA ARG A 108 -17.07 10.05 -5.54
C ARG A 108 -16.36 10.03 -4.19
N LEU A 109 -15.14 9.51 -4.20
CA LEU A 109 -14.23 9.42 -3.06
C LEU A 109 -13.09 10.41 -3.27
N ASP A 110 -13.05 11.45 -2.45
CA ASP A 110 -12.08 12.54 -2.53
C ASP A 110 -11.12 12.53 -1.35
N SER A 111 -9.83 12.57 -1.67
CA SER A 111 -8.73 12.95 -0.77
C SER A 111 -8.16 14.30 -1.23
N SER A 112 -7.22 14.86 -0.48
CA SER A 112 -6.59 16.15 -0.74
C SER A 112 -5.97 16.28 -2.14
N SER A 113 -5.53 15.17 -2.75
CA SER A 113 -4.83 15.16 -4.05
C SER A 113 -5.42 14.20 -5.09
N VAL A 114 -6.33 13.31 -4.69
CA VAL A 114 -6.83 12.23 -5.56
C VAL A 114 -8.35 12.13 -5.43
N CYS A 115 -9.01 11.94 -6.56
CA CYS A 115 -10.45 11.69 -6.65
C CYS A 115 -10.69 10.40 -7.42
N ILE A 116 -11.50 9.49 -6.86
CA ILE A 116 -11.93 8.27 -7.53
C ILE A 116 -13.45 8.23 -7.55
N THR A 117 -14.02 8.09 -8.75
CA THR A 117 -15.47 7.93 -8.94
C THR A 117 -15.80 6.49 -9.31
N MET A 118 -16.89 5.92 -8.80
CA MET A 118 -17.32 4.55 -9.10
C MET A 118 -18.84 4.39 -9.06
N THR A 119 -19.36 3.34 -9.66
CA THR A 119 -20.79 2.99 -9.60
C THR A 119 -21.15 2.38 -8.24
N GLU A 120 -22.44 2.38 -7.87
CA GLU A 120 -22.93 1.66 -6.69
C GLU A 120 -22.51 0.18 -6.71
N THR A 121 -22.59 -0.47 -7.89
CA THR A 121 -22.20 -1.88 -8.04
C THR A 121 -20.73 -2.14 -7.74
N THR A 122 -19.85 -1.22 -8.15
CA THR A 122 -18.41 -1.29 -7.87
C THR A 122 -18.15 -1.06 -6.38
N LEU A 123 -18.82 -0.08 -5.77
CA LEU A 123 -18.72 0.21 -4.34
C LEU A 123 -19.17 -0.99 -3.49
N ARG A 124 -20.29 -1.60 -3.84
CA ARG A 124 -20.80 -2.79 -3.13
C ARG A 124 -19.79 -3.93 -3.18
N ARG A 125 -19.22 -4.19 -4.36
CA ARG A 125 -18.17 -5.19 -4.54
C ARG A 125 -16.90 -4.86 -3.75
N MET A 126 -16.58 -3.58 -3.60
CA MET A 126 -15.48 -3.15 -2.73
C MET A 126 -15.73 -3.54 -1.27
N PHE A 127 -16.94 -3.31 -0.76
CA PHE A 127 -17.33 -3.68 0.62
C PHE A 127 -17.49 -5.19 0.84
N GLU A 128 -17.76 -5.99 -0.20
CA GLU A 128 -17.75 -7.45 -0.08
C GLU A 128 -16.37 -8.02 0.32
N PHE A 129 -15.29 -7.25 0.12
CA PHE A 129 -13.94 -7.64 0.50
C PHE A 129 -13.56 -7.27 1.94
N ASP A 130 -14.43 -6.61 2.70
CA ASP A 130 -14.15 -6.11 4.06
C ASP A 130 -13.49 -7.18 4.97
N GLY A 131 -14.13 -8.33 5.14
CA GLY A 131 -13.55 -9.42 5.94
C GLY A 131 -12.25 -10.01 5.37
N CYS A 132 -12.01 -9.91 4.06
CA CYS A 132 -10.73 -10.30 3.46
C CYS A 132 -9.64 -9.26 3.75
N ILE A 133 -10.02 -7.98 3.81
CA ILE A 133 -9.10 -6.87 4.06
C ILE A 133 -8.59 -6.95 5.48
N ASP A 134 -9.44 -7.11 6.48
CA ASP A 134 -9.03 -7.22 7.89
C ASP A 134 -8.00 -8.33 8.09
N VAL A 135 -8.32 -9.55 7.63
CA VAL A 135 -7.44 -10.71 7.75
C VAL A 135 -6.12 -10.50 7.00
N THR A 136 -6.17 -9.87 5.83
CA THR A 136 -4.97 -9.62 5.03
C THR A 136 -4.09 -8.53 5.66
N PHE A 137 -4.71 -7.46 6.14
CA PHE A 137 -4.03 -6.35 6.79
C PHE A 137 -3.31 -6.82 8.04
N GLU A 138 -3.99 -7.57 8.93
CA GLU A 138 -3.36 -8.14 10.13
C GLU A 138 -2.16 -9.04 9.79
N ARG A 139 -2.29 -9.88 8.76
CA ARG A 139 -1.20 -10.77 8.32
C ARG A 139 0.00 -9.97 7.83
N LEU A 140 -0.23 -8.92 7.04
CA LEU A 140 0.84 -8.06 6.53
C LEU A 140 1.44 -7.20 7.63
N ALA A 141 0.66 -6.73 8.61
CA ALA A 141 1.15 -5.99 9.76
C ALA A 141 2.11 -6.83 10.61
N ARG A 142 1.77 -8.09 10.90
CA ARG A 142 2.70 -9.00 11.61
C ARG A 142 3.98 -9.27 10.82
N LEU A 143 3.88 -9.32 9.49
CA LEU A 143 5.04 -9.46 8.61
C LEU A 143 5.90 -8.19 8.60
N VAL A 144 5.29 -7.00 8.64
CA VAL A 144 5.97 -5.71 8.84
C VAL A 144 6.78 -5.73 10.12
N ASP A 145 6.17 -6.10 11.26
CA ASP A 145 6.85 -6.14 12.56
C ASP A 145 8.07 -7.07 12.53
N THR A 146 7.90 -8.25 11.92
CA THR A 146 8.99 -9.23 11.77
C THR A 146 10.13 -8.67 10.93
N VAL A 147 9.81 -8.00 9.83
CA VAL A 147 10.79 -7.41 8.92
C VAL A 147 11.53 -6.24 9.57
N ASP A 148 10.83 -5.35 10.24
CA ASP A 148 11.43 -4.19 10.92
C ASP A 148 12.33 -4.62 12.08
N ALA A 149 11.91 -5.65 12.84
CA ALA A 149 12.74 -6.26 13.88
C ALA A 149 14.02 -6.89 13.31
N LYS A 150 13.92 -7.67 12.22
CA LYS A 150 15.09 -8.24 11.53
C LYS A 150 16.01 -7.15 10.99
N TYR A 151 15.46 -6.13 10.33
CA TYR A 151 16.24 -5.02 9.79
C TYR A 151 17.00 -4.27 10.88
N THR A 152 16.38 -4.04 12.03
CA THR A 152 17.01 -3.41 13.19
C THR A 152 18.22 -4.22 13.67
N ARG A 153 18.06 -5.56 13.78
CA ARG A 153 19.17 -6.46 14.14
C ARG A 153 20.30 -6.41 13.10
N PHE A 154 19.97 -6.49 11.82
CA PHE A 154 20.96 -6.41 10.72
C PHE A 154 21.71 -5.08 10.74
N SER A 155 21.00 -3.98 11.02
CA SER A 155 21.58 -2.65 11.11
C SER A 155 22.59 -2.53 12.27
N ASN A 156 22.38 -3.26 13.37
CA ASN A 156 23.26 -3.25 14.54
C ASN A 156 24.52 -4.13 14.39
N ILE A 157 24.52 -5.11 13.49
CA ILE A 157 25.68 -5.98 13.24
C ILE A 157 26.74 -5.24 12.43
N ALA A 158 28.01 -5.32 12.84
CA ALA A 158 29.07 -4.46 12.29
C ALA A 158 29.43 -4.73 10.81
N SER A 159 29.28 -5.96 10.30
CA SER A 159 29.76 -6.37 8.98
C SER A 159 28.82 -7.34 8.26
N GLU A 160 28.96 -7.44 6.94
CA GLU A 160 28.10 -8.29 6.09
C GLU A 160 28.28 -9.76 6.37
N ASN A 161 29.53 -10.18 6.51
CA ASN A 161 29.86 -11.55 6.84
C ASN A 161 29.25 -11.93 8.19
N ALA A 162 29.30 -11.04 9.19
CA ALA A 162 28.69 -11.31 10.49
C ALA A 162 27.16 -11.46 10.43
N ILE A 163 26.48 -10.84 9.45
CA ILE A 163 25.04 -11.09 9.24
C ILE A 163 24.84 -12.42 8.53
N ARG A 164 25.61 -12.72 7.48
CA ARG A 164 25.50 -13.98 6.73
C ARG A 164 25.79 -15.21 7.58
N ASP A 165 26.69 -15.07 8.55
CA ASP A 165 27.08 -16.14 9.48
C ASP A 165 26.15 -16.23 10.71
N SER A 166 25.19 -15.32 10.86
CA SER A 166 24.26 -15.31 11.99
C SER A 166 23.09 -16.27 11.79
N ASP A 167 22.57 -16.79 12.89
CA ASP A 167 21.39 -17.66 12.94
C ASP A 167 20.08 -16.97 12.51
N ILE A 168 20.06 -15.64 12.51
CA ILE A 168 18.91 -14.83 12.10
C ILE A 168 18.80 -14.63 10.57
N PHE A 169 19.86 -14.93 9.81
CA PHE A 169 19.88 -14.80 8.35
C PHE A 169 19.63 -16.14 7.68
N ASN A 170 18.67 -16.17 6.76
CA ASN A 170 18.41 -17.32 5.90
C ASN A 170 18.60 -16.95 4.43
N GLY A 171 19.70 -17.40 3.82
CA GLY A 171 20.00 -17.15 2.41
C GLY A 171 19.02 -17.76 1.40
N HIS A 172 18.09 -18.62 1.84
CA HIS A 172 16.99 -19.13 1.02
C HIS A 172 15.73 -18.26 1.09
N GLN A 173 15.66 -17.28 2.00
CA GLN A 173 14.56 -16.33 2.09
C GLN A 173 14.90 -15.05 1.33
N LEU A 174 14.14 -14.76 0.27
CA LEU A 174 14.32 -13.55 -0.54
C LEU A 174 14.33 -12.28 0.32
N VAL A 175 13.41 -12.21 1.29
CA VAL A 175 13.30 -11.08 2.24
C VAL A 175 14.62 -10.86 3.01
N ASP A 176 15.29 -11.93 3.44
CA ASP A 176 16.56 -11.79 4.19
C ASP A 176 17.68 -11.29 3.28
N CYS A 177 17.72 -11.71 2.01
CA CYS A 177 18.67 -11.18 1.02
C CYS A 177 18.44 -9.68 0.74
N GLU A 178 17.17 -9.26 0.62
CA GLU A 178 16.81 -7.86 0.41
C GLU A 178 17.15 -6.99 1.61
N LEU A 179 16.84 -7.45 2.82
CA LEU A 179 17.18 -6.74 4.06
C LEU A 179 18.69 -6.62 4.27
N LEU A 180 19.46 -7.65 3.93
CA LEU A 180 20.91 -7.60 3.94
C LEU A 180 21.42 -6.48 3.03
N ALA A 181 20.98 -6.45 1.77
CA ALA A 181 21.37 -5.43 0.80
C ALA A 181 20.99 -4.02 1.29
N LEU A 182 19.80 -3.85 1.85
CA LEU A 182 19.34 -2.57 2.37
C LEU A 182 20.20 -2.08 3.55
N ALA A 183 20.46 -2.94 4.53
CA ALA A 183 21.24 -2.61 5.72
C ALA A 183 22.69 -2.21 5.40
N PHE A 184 23.30 -2.78 4.35
CA PHE A 184 24.64 -2.38 3.90
C PHE A 184 24.65 -1.08 3.11
N ASN A 185 23.67 -0.87 2.24
CA ASN A 185 23.58 0.37 1.47
C ASN A 185 23.37 1.58 2.38
N THR A 186 22.56 1.45 3.44
CA THR A 186 22.38 2.53 4.42
C THR A 186 23.65 2.83 5.22
N LYS A 187 24.43 1.79 5.61
CA LYS A 187 25.73 1.97 6.27
C LYS A 187 26.76 2.67 5.38
N LYS A 188 26.85 2.31 4.09
CA LYS A 188 27.72 2.99 3.12
C LYS A 188 27.34 4.47 2.98
N LYS A 189 26.05 4.78 2.82
CA LYS A 189 25.56 6.16 2.71
C LYS A 189 25.88 7.00 3.95
N LYS A 190 25.74 6.45 5.15
CA LYS A 190 26.13 7.13 6.40
C LYS A 190 27.64 7.42 6.47
N ARG A 191 28.50 6.50 6.00
CA ARG A 191 29.96 6.76 5.92
C ARG A 191 30.30 7.86 4.92
N CYS A 192 29.63 7.89 3.76
CA CYS A 192 29.87 8.93 2.76
C CYS A 192 29.38 10.33 3.19
N ASN A 193 28.35 10.42 4.05
CA ASN A 193 27.82 11.70 4.52
C ASN A 193 28.59 12.26 5.74
N ASN A 194 29.45 11.47 6.38
CA ASN A 194 30.25 11.86 7.56
C ASN A 194 31.71 12.15 7.21
N MET A 195 32.04 12.31 5.92
CA MET A 195 33.37 12.63 5.39
C MET A 195 33.31 13.99 4.69
#